data_AF-V8QW59-F1
#
_entry.id   AF-V8QW59-F1
#
_cell.length_a   1.000
_cell.length_b   1.000
_cell.length_c   1.000
_cell.angle_alpha   90.00
_cell.angle_beta   90.00
_cell.angle_gamma   90.00
#
_symmetry.space_group_name_H-M   'P 1'
#
loop_
_entity.id
_entity.type
_entity.pdbx_description
1 polymer ?
#
loop_
_entity_poly.entity_id
_entity_poly.type
_entity_poly.pdbx_seq_one_letter_code
_entity_poly.pdbx_strand_id
1 'polypeptide(L)'
;MKNCYLNPAELGPDRWLGMLGVLTRQPIDRPLMLVSFGTATTVDTIDDHETFLGGLIFPGVSMMQTSLGAGTARLPIAPMPGQMWPPFPQGTQAAIATGIVAAQTGAIMRQWQQVAEHLGQAPLVFVTGGARAAILPELQARIDAFSVDMGFGTIPIIECESPVLDGLRAVAQHSPDA
;
A
#
# COMPACT_ATOMS: atom_id res chain seq x y z
N MET A 1 7.43 -14.34 -11.90
CA MET A 1 6.90 -12.96 -12.01
C MET A 1 7.34 -12.22 -13.29
N LYS A 2 6.38 -11.61 -14.02
CA LYS A 2 6.57 -10.76 -15.22
C LYS A 2 6.40 -9.27 -14.88
N ASN A 3 7.11 -8.37 -15.56
CA ASN A 3 7.01 -6.90 -15.38
C ASN A 3 6.29 -6.23 -16.58
N CYS A 4 5.21 -5.48 -16.33
CA CYS A 4 4.47 -4.74 -17.35
C CYS A 4 4.80 -3.25 -17.49
N TYR A 5 5.83 -2.73 -16.79
CA TYR A 5 6.35 -1.41 -17.14
C TYR A 5 6.82 -1.39 -18.59
N LEU A 6 6.51 -0.29 -19.31
CA LEU A 6 6.95 -0.08 -20.69
C LEU A 6 8.48 -0.21 -20.82
N ASN A 7 9.19 0.28 -19.81
CA ASN A 7 10.61 0.06 -19.62
C ASN A 7 10.84 -0.68 -18.28
N PRO A 8 11.06 -2.00 -18.30
CA PRO A 8 11.22 -2.79 -17.07
C PRO A 8 12.35 -2.33 -16.15
N ALA A 9 13.39 -1.68 -16.69
CA ALA A 9 14.53 -1.19 -15.93
C ALA A 9 14.21 0.01 -15.02
N GLU A 10 13.07 0.68 -15.20
CA GLU A 10 12.62 1.80 -14.37
C GLU A 10 11.98 1.35 -13.06
N LEU A 11 11.63 0.07 -12.94
CA LEU A 11 11.09 -0.44 -11.70
C LEU A 11 12.20 -0.51 -10.64
N GLY A 12 11.96 0.16 -9.51
CA GLY A 12 12.86 0.12 -8.36
C GLY A 12 13.12 -1.33 -7.89
N PRO A 13 14.39 -1.69 -7.61
CA PRO A 13 14.73 -3.07 -7.22
C PRO A 13 14.11 -3.45 -5.88
N ASP A 14 13.92 -2.49 -4.98
CA ASP A 14 13.24 -2.66 -3.69
C ASP A 14 11.76 -3.06 -3.87
N ARG A 15 11.05 -2.41 -4.80
CA ARG A 15 9.66 -2.77 -5.13
C ARG A 15 9.57 -4.17 -5.73
N TRP A 16 10.47 -4.50 -6.66
CA TRP A 16 10.55 -5.83 -7.26
C TRP A 16 10.80 -6.93 -6.22
N LEU A 17 11.80 -6.73 -5.37
CA LEU A 17 12.14 -7.67 -4.29
C LEU A 17 11.01 -7.77 -3.25
N GLY A 18 10.36 -6.65 -2.92
CA GLY A 18 9.20 -6.64 -2.03
C GLY A 18 8.08 -7.53 -2.55
N MET A 19 7.71 -7.38 -3.82
CA MET A 19 6.73 -8.24 -4.47
C MET A 19 7.13 -9.72 -4.43
N LEU A 20 8.37 -10.05 -4.80
CA LEU A 20 8.87 -11.43 -4.70
C LEU A 20 8.76 -12.00 -3.29
N GLY A 21 9.08 -11.21 -2.26
CA GLY A 21 8.96 -11.64 -0.87
C GLY A 21 7.53 -11.85 -0.39
N VAL A 22 6.55 -11.18 -0.97
CA VAL A 22 5.13 -11.49 -0.73
C VAL A 22 4.77 -12.85 -1.36
N LEU A 23 5.25 -13.10 -2.59
CA LEU A 23 4.98 -14.35 -3.31
C LEU A 23 5.58 -15.60 -2.66
N THR A 24 6.63 -15.45 -1.84
CA THR A 24 7.15 -16.59 -1.04
C THR A 24 6.25 -16.95 0.13
N ARG A 25 5.36 -16.03 0.56
CA ARG A 25 4.47 -16.21 1.70
C ARG A 25 3.06 -16.65 1.29
N GLN A 26 2.62 -16.23 0.10
CA GLN A 26 1.29 -16.46 -0.41
C GLN A 26 1.37 -16.99 -1.85
N PRO A 27 0.99 -18.25 -2.09
CA PRO A 27 0.77 -18.74 -3.45
C PRO A 27 -0.24 -17.85 -4.16
N ILE A 28 0.01 -17.54 -5.43
CA ILE A 28 -0.94 -16.78 -6.23
C ILE A 28 -2.14 -17.65 -6.59
N ASP A 29 -3.30 -17.29 -6.04
CA ASP A 29 -4.62 -17.80 -6.41
C ASP A 29 -5.63 -16.67 -6.70
N ARG A 30 -5.20 -15.41 -6.55
CA ARG A 30 -5.95 -14.18 -6.83
C ARG A 30 -5.00 -13.00 -6.94
N PRO A 31 -5.47 -11.83 -7.44
CA PRO A 31 -4.69 -10.61 -7.46
C PRO A 31 -4.22 -10.19 -6.06
N LEU A 32 -3.13 -9.43 -6.01
CA LEU A 32 -2.55 -8.96 -4.76
C LEU A 32 -1.91 -7.59 -4.92
N MET A 33 -1.94 -6.82 -3.83
CA MET A 33 -1.37 -5.50 -3.72
C MET A 33 -0.38 -5.47 -2.57
N LEU A 34 0.85 -5.03 -2.80
CA LEU A 34 1.81 -4.69 -1.75
C LEU A 34 1.82 -3.18 -1.55
N VAL A 35 1.45 -2.73 -0.36
CA VAL A 35 1.50 -1.32 0.04
C VAL A 35 2.66 -1.11 1.01
N SER A 36 3.63 -0.29 0.62
CA SER A 36 4.79 0.05 1.46
C SER A 36 4.65 1.47 2.00
N PHE A 37 4.49 1.61 3.32
CA PHE A 37 4.38 2.90 4.00
C PHE A 37 5.76 3.41 4.47
N GLY A 38 6.57 3.87 3.51
CA GLY A 38 7.91 4.44 3.74
C GLY A 38 7.96 5.97 3.61
N THR A 39 9.13 6.49 3.23
CA THR A 39 9.31 7.91 2.88
C THR A 39 8.38 8.33 1.75
N ALA A 40 8.30 7.51 0.71
CA ALA A 40 7.17 7.48 -0.22
C ALA A 40 6.27 6.30 0.17
N THR A 41 4.98 6.44 -0.08
CA THR A 41 4.07 5.29 -0.10
C THR A 41 4.04 4.72 -1.51
N THR A 42 4.26 3.41 -1.61
CA THR A 42 4.12 2.68 -2.89
C THR A 42 2.97 1.70 -2.80
N VAL A 43 2.33 1.46 -3.95
CA VAL A 43 1.33 0.41 -4.12
C VAL A 43 1.75 -0.38 -5.35
N ASP A 44 2.02 -1.67 -5.19
CA ASP A 44 2.49 -2.57 -6.22
C ASP A 44 1.43 -3.64 -6.48
N THR A 45 0.92 -3.75 -7.71
CA THR A 45 -0.20 -4.65 -8.06
C THR A 45 0.30 -5.83 -8.88
N ILE A 46 -0.07 -7.04 -8.47
CA ILE A 46 0.21 -8.30 -9.16
C ILE A 46 -1.11 -8.99 -9.44
N ASP A 47 -1.29 -9.52 -10.65
CA ASP A 47 -2.46 -10.33 -11.01
C ASP A 47 -2.34 -11.79 -10.53
N ASP A 48 -3.35 -12.59 -10.84
CA ASP A 48 -3.41 -14.02 -10.53
C ASP A 48 -2.53 -14.91 -11.44
N HIS A 49 -1.64 -14.30 -12.22
CA HIS A 49 -0.68 -14.97 -13.11
C HIS A 49 0.77 -14.55 -12.85
N GLU A 50 1.06 -14.03 -11.65
CA GLU A 50 2.36 -13.47 -11.28
C GLU A 50 2.84 -12.36 -12.22
N THR A 51 1.94 -11.52 -12.72
CA THR A 51 2.32 -10.37 -13.52
C THR A 51 2.17 -9.10 -12.71
N PHE A 52 3.28 -8.39 -12.51
CA PHE A 52 3.24 -7.02 -12.00
C PHE A 52 2.61 -6.11 -13.04
N LEU A 53 1.40 -5.64 -12.74
CA LEU A 53 0.59 -4.78 -13.61
C LEU A 53 1.03 -3.31 -13.58
N GLY A 54 1.74 -2.91 -12.53
CA GLY A 54 2.07 -1.54 -12.25
C GLY A 54 1.67 -1.13 -10.85
N GLY A 55 1.66 0.18 -10.59
CA GLY A 55 1.49 0.66 -9.24
C GLY A 55 1.48 2.17 -9.10
N LEU A 56 1.30 2.63 -7.86
CA LEU A 56 1.33 4.05 -7.49
C LEU A 56 2.57 4.35 -6.66
N ILE A 57 3.11 5.55 -6.83
CA ILE A 57 4.10 6.15 -5.92
C ILE A 57 3.56 7.54 -5.55
N PHE A 58 3.45 7.81 -4.25
CA PHE A 58 2.98 9.09 -3.74
C PHE A 58 3.67 9.43 -2.41
N PRO A 59 3.62 10.69 -1.93
CA PRO A 59 4.26 11.07 -0.68
C PRO A 59 3.82 10.20 0.50
N GLY A 60 4.77 9.74 1.31
CA GLY A 60 4.47 9.06 2.56
C GLY A 60 3.92 10.02 3.62
N VAL A 61 3.43 9.48 4.73
CA VAL A 61 2.83 10.27 5.83
C VAL A 61 3.75 11.39 6.30
N SER A 62 5.00 11.07 6.65
CA SER A 62 5.97 12.05 7.13
C SER A 62 6.32 13.11 6.07
N MET A 63 6.37 12.72 4.79
CA MET A 63 6.62 13.64 3.69
C MET A 63 5.45 14.62 3.50
N MET A 64 4.21 14.13 3.57
CA MET A 64 3.01 14.98 3.52
C MET A 64 3.00 15.98 4.69
N GLN A 65 3.25 15.52 5.92
CA GLN A 65 3.34 16.39 7.10
C GLN A 65 4.40 17.49 6.92
N THR A 66 5.60 17.09 6.46
CA THR A 66 6.71 18.01 6.24
C THR A 66 6.38 19.03 5.14
N SER A 67 5.76 18.58 4.05
CA SER A 67 5.40 19.46 2.92
C SER A 67 4.40 20.55 3.33
N LEU A 68 3.41 20.20 4.17
CA LEU A 68 2.44 21.15 4.70
C LEU A 68 3.10 22.13 5.67
N GLY A 69 3.96 21.65 6.56
CA GLY A 69 4.70 22.49 7.51
C GLY A 69 5.67 23.46 6.84
N ALA A 70 6.31 23.05 5.74
CA ALA A 70 7.24 23.89 4.99
C ALA A 70 6.54 24.88 4.05
N GLY A 71 5.44 24.47 3.43
CA GLY A 71 4.68 25.28 2.46
C GLY A 71 3.75 26.32 3.08
N THR A 72 3.60 26.32 4.41
CA THR A 72 2.67 27.22 5.10
C THR A 72 3.30 27.77 6.38
N ALA A 73 3.12 29.07 6.63
CA ALA A 73 3.51 29.62 7.91
C ALA A 73 2.57 29.05 8.99
N ARG A 74 3.10 28.15 9.85
CA ARG A 74 2.52 27.71 11.14
C ARG A 74 1.65 26.44 11.15
N LEU A 75 1.78 25.50 10.22
CA LEU A 75 1.11 24.21 10.40
C LEU A 75 1.89 23.30 11.38
N PRO A 76 1.30 22.91 12.52
CA PRO A 76 1.95 22.03 13.49
C PRO A 76 2.06 20.59 12.98
N ILE A 77 3.09 19.86 13.41
CA ILE A 77 3.18 18.41 13.21
C ILE A 77 2.02 17.76 13.96
N ALA A 78 1.05 17.22 13.23
CA ALA A 78 -0.12 16.61 13.82
C ALA A 78 0.23 15.20 14.35
N PRO A 79 -0.02 14.90 15.64
CA PRO A 79 0.06 13.53 16.12
C PRO A 79 -0.97 12.67 15.39
N MET A 80 -0.63 11.41 15.15
CA MET A 80 -1.49 10.47 14.44
C MET A 80 -1.99 9.37 15.39
N PRO A 81 -2.93 9.66 16.30
CA PRO A 81 -3.48 8.64 17.19
C PRO A 81 -4.29 7.67 16.32
N GLY A 82 -3.83 6.43 16.19
CA GLY A 82 -4.33 5.46 15.23
C GLY A 82 -5.73 4.89 15.49
N GLN A 83 -6.65 5.62 16.10
CA GLN A 83 -8.00 5.13 16.36
C GLN A 83 -9.04 6.24 16.16
N MET A 84 -9.60 6.25 14.94
CA MET A 84 -10.71 7.07 14.43
C MET A 84 -10.36 8.47 13.91
N TRP A 85 -10.67 8.69 12.64
CA TRP A 85 -10.55 9.97 11.95
C TRP A 85 -11.93 10.61 11.76
N PRO A 86 -12.19 11.82 12.28
CA PRO A 86 -13.50 12.45 12.15
C PRO A 86 -13.77 12.82 10.69
N PRO A 87 -15.02 12.67 10.20
CA PRO A 87 -15.38 13.03 8.82
C PRO A 87 -15.28 14.54 8.56
N PHE A 88 -15.48 15.36 9.61
CA PHE A 88 -15.42 16.83 9.55
C PHE A 88 -14.55 17.34 10.71
N PRO A 89 -13.21 17.32 10.59
CA PRO A 89 -12.32 17.79 11.65
C PRO A 89 -12.47 19.29 11.91
N GLN A 90 -12.63 19.68 13.18
CA GLN A 90 -12.90 21.07 13.59
C GLN A 90 -11.66 21.80 14.14
N GLY A 91 -10.46 21.36 13.76
CA GLY A 91 -9.21 22.00 14.16
C GLY A 91 -8.06 21.65 13.22
N THR A 92 -7.09 22.56 13.08
CA THR A 92 -6.04 22.46 12.07
C THR A 92 -5.22 21.16 12.13
N GLN A 93 -4.82 20.72 13.34
CA GLN A 93 -4.09 19.47 13.51
C GLN A 93 -4.91 18.26 13.07
N ALA A 94 -6.17 18.19 13.50
CA ALA A 94 -7.08 17.12 13.11
C ALA A 94 -7.35 17.16 11.60
N ALA A 95 -7.50 18.36 11.00
CA ALA A 95 -7.72 18.53 9.57
C ALA A 95 -6.54 18.02 8.75
N ILE A 96 -5.30 18.32 9.17
CA ILE A 96 -4.09 17.80 8.54
C ILE A 96 -4.03 16.27 8.67
N ALA A 97 -4.18 15.74 9.88
CA ALA A 97 -4.06 14.32 10.15
C ALA A 97 -5.12 13.50 9.37
N THR A 98 -6.39 13.91 9.46
CA THR A 98 -7.49 13.32 8.68
C THR A 98 -7.23 13.43 7.18
N GLY A 99 -6.78 14.60 6.69
CA GLY A 99 -6.50 14.81 5.27
C GLY A 99 -5.38 13.90 4.75
N ILE A 100 -4.33 13.69 5.54
CA ILE A 100 -3.24 12.77 5.20
C ILE A 100 -3.75 11.33 5.15
N VAL A 101 -4.50 10.86 6.16
CA VAL A 101 -5.05 9.50 6.13
C VAL A 101 -6.01 9.31 4.96
N ALA A 102 -6.86 10.30 4.68
CA ALA A 102 -7.78 10.27 3.55
C ALA A 102 -7.03 10.21 2.20
N ALA A 103 -5.91 10.94 2.06
CA ALA A 103 -5.07 10.87 0.86
C ALA A 103 -4.42 9.49 0.69
N GLN A 104 -3.86 8.93 1.78
CA GLN A 104 -3.24 7.60 1.77
C GLN A 104 -4.27 6.52 1.42
N THR A 105 -5.36 6.45 2.17
CA THR A 105 -6.40 5.43 1.98
C THR A 105 -7.14 5.61 0.66
N GLY A 106 -7.42 6.85 0.24
CA GLY A 106 -8.06 7.14 -1.05
C GLY A 106 -7.22 6.66 -2.24
N ALA A 107 -5.90 6.89 -2.23
CA ALA A 107 -5.02 6.41 -3.30
C ALA A 107 -4.98 4.87 -3.36
N ILE A 108 -4.89 4.21 -2.20
CA ILE A 108 -4.87 2.74 -2.11
C ILE A 108 -6.22 2.17 -2.57
N MET A 109 -7.34 2.73 -2.08
CA MET A 109 -8.68 2.29 -2.46
C MET A 109 -8.93 2.48 -3.95
N ARG A 110 -8.50 3.60 -4.54
CA ARG A 110 -8.57 3.79 -6.00
C ARG A 110 -7.87 2.65 -6.74
N GLN A 111 -6.68 2.24 -6.30
CA GLN A 111 -5.98 1.12 -6.94
C GLN A 111 -6.69 -0.21 -6.71
N TRP A 112 -7.15 -0.48 -5.48
CA TRP A 112 -7.91 -1.68 -5.13
C TRP A 112 -9.15 -1.85 -6.01
N GLN A 113 -9.90 -0.77 -6.21
CA GLN A 113 -11.11 -0.73 -7.06
C GLN A 113 -10.79 -1.05 -8.51
N GLN A 114 -9.71 -0.48 -9.04
CA GLN A 114 -9.27 -0.77 -10.41
C GLN A 114 -8.95 -2.25 -10.60
N VAL A 115 -8.35 -2.90 -9.61
CA VAL A 115 -8.08 -4.34 -9.67
C VAL A 115 -9.38 -5.14 -9.65
N ALA A 116 -10.27 -4.84 -8.70
CA ALA A 116 -11.54 -5.52 -8.55
C ALA A 116 -12.41 -5.42 -9.81
N GLU A 117 -12.49 -4.23 -10.41
CA GLU A 117 -13.25 -3.97 -11.64
C GLU A 117 -12.61 -4.63 -12.87
N HIS A 118 -11.28 -4.56 -13.00
CA HIS A 118 -10.60 -5.01 -14.22
C HIS A 118 -10.37 -6.52 -14.26
N LEU A 119 -10.17 -7.15 -13.10
CA LEU A 119 -9.87 -8.58 -12.99
C LEU A 119 -11.08 -9.40 -12.47
N GLY A 120 -12.17 -8.73 -12.06
CA GLY A 120 -13.35 -9.39 -11.50
C GLY A 120 -13.08 -10.10 -10.16
N GLN A 121 -11.95 -9.79 -9.51
CA GLN A 121 -11.50 -10.40 -8.28
C GLN A 121 -10.94 -9.33 -7.36
N ALA A 122 -11.32 -9.37 -6.09
CA ALA A 122 -10.76 -8.47 -5.10
C ALA A 122 -9.32 -8.88 -4.72
N PRO A 123 -8.37 -7.92 -4.72
CA PRO A 123 -6.99 -8.23 -4.38
C PRO A 123 -6.80 -8.45 -2.88
N LEU A 124 -5.90 -9.37 -2.52
CA LEU A 124 -5.32 -9.39 -1.18
C LEU A 124 -4.41 -8.19 -0.98
N VAL A 125 -4.48 -7.56 0.19
CA VAL A 125 -3.66 -6.39 0.49
C VAL A 125 -2.61 -6.75 1.52
N PHE A 126 -1.35 -6.71 1.11
CA PHE A 126 -0.19 -6.81 1.97
C PHE A 126 0.30 -5.41 2.32
N VAL A 127 0.70 -5.21 3.57
CA VAL A 127 1.19 -3.91 4.05
C VAL A 127 2.52 -4.03 4.77
N THR A 128 3.39 -3.04 4.59
CA THR A 128 4.67 -2.92 5.31
C THR A 128 5.01 -1.47 5.63
N GLY A 129 6.07 -1.22 6.38
CA GLY A 129 6.56 0.13 6.70
C GLY A 129 5.98 0.74 7.98
N GLY A 130 6.63 1.81 8.46
CA GLY A 130 6.43 2.33 9.82
C GLY A 130 5.14 3.12 10.03
N ALA A 131 4.58 3.74 8.98
CA ALA A 131 3.38 4.57 9.12
C ALA A 131 2.06 3.77 9.08
N ARG A 132 2.13 2.45 8.86
CA ARG A 132 0.96 1.57 8.68
C ARG A 132 -0.04 1.64 9.83
N ALA A 133 0.43 1.70 11.08
CA ALA A 133 -0.46 1.63 12.25
C ALA A 133 -1.50 2.76 12.31
N ALA A 134 -1.17 3.94 11.78
CA ALA A 134 -2.09 5.07 11.72
C ALA A 134 -3.13 4.97 10.58
N ILE A 135 -2.84 4.15 9.56
CA ILE A 135 -3.62 4.04 8.32
C ILE A 135 -4.51 2.80 8.33
N LEU A 136 -4.06 1.69 8.91
CA LEU A 136 -4.71 0.39 8.81
C LEU A 136 -6.18 0.35 9.25
N PRO A 137 -6.59 0.98 10.37
CA PRO A 137 -7.99 0.92 10.79
C PRO A 137 -8.94 1.55 9.76
N GLU A 138 -8.57 2.71 9.21
CA GLU A 138 -9.36 3.38 8.17
C GLU A 138 -9.35 2.60 6.86
N LEU A 139 -8.19 2.06 6.47
CA LEU A 139 -8.06 1.28 5.25
C LEU A 139 -8.88 -0.02 5.31
N GLN A 140 -8.81 -0.75 6.43
CA GLN A 140 -9.57 -1.98 6.63
C GLN A 140 -11.07 -1.71 6.56
N ALA A 141 -11.56 -0.67 7.26
CA ALA A 141 -12.97 -0.29 7.22
C ALA A 141 -13.47 0.03 5.80
N ARG A 142 -12.63 0.68 4.97
CA ARG A 142 -12.95 1.00 3.57
C ARG A 142 -12.94 -0.23 2.66
N ILE A 143 -11.95 -1.12 2.83
CA ILE A 143 -11.90 -2.38 2.09
C ILE A 143 -13.11 -3.24 2.44
N ASP A 144 -13.45 -3.38 3.72
CA ASP A 144 -14.60 -4.18 4.14
C ASP A 144 -15.91 -3.64 3.56
N ALA A 145 -16.14 -2.32 3.67
CA ALA A 145 -17.34 -1.69 3.12
C ALA A 145 -17.48 -1.93 1.61
N PHE A 146 -16.39 -1.74 0.85
CA PHE A 146 -16.43 -1.83 -0.60
C PHE A 146 -16.42 -3.29 -1.11
N SER A 147 -15.66 -4.16 -0.47
CA SER A 147 -15.56 -5.58 -0.80
C SER A 147 -16.89 -6.31 -0.54
N VAL A 148 -17.60 -5.95 0.54
CA VAL A 148 -18.95 -6.47 0.80
C VAL A 148 -19.95 -5.97 -0.25
N ASP A 149 -19.91 -4.68 -0.61
CA ASP A 149 -20.81 -4.10 -1.63
C ASP A 149 -20.63 -4.77 -3.01
N MET A 150 -19.39 -5.14 -3.35
CA MET A 150 -19.09 -5.89 -4.57
C MET A 150 -19.31 -7.41 -4.46
N GLY A 151 -19.75 -7.93 -3.31
CA GLY A 151 -20.05 -9.35 -3.13
C GLY A 151 -18.83 -10.25 -2.92
N PHE A 152 -17.65 -9.70 -2.65
CA PHE A 152 -16.42 -10.46 -2.38
C PHE A 152 -16.25 -10.89 -0.91
N GLY A 153 -17.14 -10.43 -0.02
CA GLY A 153 -17.04 -10.66 1.42
C GLY A 153 -15.95 -9.82 2.08
N THR A 154 -15.54 -10.19 3.29
CA THR A 154 -14.48 -9.47 4.04
C THR A 154 -13.09 -9.91 3.59
N ILE A 155 -12.18 -8.95 3.42
CA ILE A 155 -10.80 -9.24 2.99
C ILE A 155 -9.83 -8.66 4.00
N PRO A 156 -9.06 -9.50 4.71
CA PRO A 156 -8.12 -9.02 5.71
C PRO A 156 -6.92 -8.37 5.04
N ILE A 157 -6.46 -7.27 5.63
CA ILE A 157 -5.12 -6.75 5.35
C ILE A 157 -4.08 -7.63 6.07
N ILE A 158 -3.05 -8.03 5.34
CA ILE A 158 -1.98 -8.90 5.83
C ILE A 158 -0.72 -8.08 6.05
N GLU A 159 -0.22 -8.03 7.29
CA GLU A 159 1.04 -7.37 7.58
C GLU A 159 2.24 -8.23 7.15
N CYS A 160 3.20 -7.60 6.49
CA CYS A 160 4.47 -8.19 6.10
C CYS A 160 5.62 -7.31 6.61
N GLU A 161 6.37 -7.78 7.60
CA GLU A 161 7.39 -6.95 8.25
C GLU A 161 8.57 -6.59 7.34
N SER A 162 9.02 -7.50 6.47
CA SER A 162 10.24 -7.30 5.67
C SER A 162 10.20 -8.00 4.31
N PRO A 163 9.24 -7.64 3.44
CA PRO A 163 9.06 -8.31 2.15
C PRO A 163 10.31 -8.21 1.27
N VAL A 164 11.05 -7.09 1.31
CA VAL A 164 12.29 -6.93 0.54
C VAL A 164 13.36 -7.94 0.96
N LEU A 165 13.54 -8.17 2.26
CA LEU A 165 14.50 -9.15 2.77
C LEU A 165 14.09 -10.58 2.42
N ASP A 166 12.79 -10.86 2.44
CA ASP A 166 12.26 -12.16 2.04
C ASP A 166 12.49 -12.42 0.55
N GLY A 167 12.28 -11.41 -0.30
CA GLY A 167 12.59 -11.49 -1.73
C GLY A 167 14.08 -11.70 -2.00
N LEU A 168 14.97 -11.00 -1.26
CA LEU A 168 16.41 -11.21 -1.36
C LEU A 168 16.81 -12.65 -1.00
N ARG A 169 16.24 -13.22 0.07
CA ARG A 169 16.46 -14.62 0.46
C ARG A 169 16.01 -15.57 -0.64
N ALA A 170 14.85 -15.31 -1.23
CA ALA A 170 14.31 -16.12 -2.32
C ALA A 170 15.25 -16.14 -3.53
N VAL A 171 15.76 -14.97 -3.95
CA VAL A 171 16.71 -14.87 -5.06
C VAL A 171 18.01 -15.61 -4.75
N ALA A 172 18.54 -15.45 -3.53
CA ALA A 172 19.79 -16.12 -3.13
C ALA A 172 19.69 -17.65 -3.16
N GLN A 173 18.53 -18.21 -2.81
CA GLN A 173 18.29 -19.67 -2.83
C GLN A 173 18.12 -20.26 -4.23
N HIS A 174 17.85 -19.43 -5.24
CA HIS A 174 17.65 -19.85 -6.63
C HIS A 174 18.79 -19.43 -7.56
N SER A 175 19.85 -18.81 -7.03
CA SER A 175 21.07 -18.56 -7.79
C SER A 175 21.82 -19.88 -8.04
N PRO A 176 22.13 -20.23 -9.30
CA PRO A 176 22.78 -21.50 -9.65
C PRO A 176 24.24 -21.64 -9.16
N ASP A 177 24.78 -20.63 -8.47
CA ASP A 177 26.16 -20.59 -7.94
C ASP A 177 26.24 -20.67 -6.39
N ALA A 178 25.24 -21.27 -5.73
CA ALA A 178 25.25 -21.55 -4.28
C ALA A 178 25.63 -23.01 -3.97
#